data_AF-A0A5B7J1L2-F1
#
_entry.id   AF-A0A5B7J1L2-F1
#
_cell.length_a   1.000
_cell.length_b   1.000
_cell.length_c   1.000
_cell.angle_alpha   90.00
_cell.angle_beta   90.00
_cell.angle_gamma   90.00
#
_symmetry.space_group_name_H-M   'P 1'
#
loop_
_entity.id
_entity.type
_entity.pdbx_description
1 polymer ?
#
loop_
_entity_poly.entity_id
_entity_poly.type
_entity_poly.pdbx_seq_one_letter_code
_entity_poly.pdbx_strand_id
1 'polypeptide(L)'
;MNRPTVIGVYIGAIWLYSFSARMPAAVGVMGQYMYNANTMECDLGNANKVARLVYLVVDAFIPVMLIFILYFFVFIMVRQRNKKGKLTKLVVKY
;
A
#
# COMPACT_ATOMS: atom_id res chain seq x y z
N MET A 1 11.56 -19.66 -13.79
CA MET A 1 10.63 -18.72 -13.11
C MET A 1 10.33 -17.59 -14.08
N ASN A 2 9.16 -17.61 -14.72
CA ASN A 2 8.78 -16.68 -15.78
C ASN A 2 8.48 -15.31 -15.18
N ARG A 3 9.54 -14.53 -14.99
CA ARG A 3 9.50 -13.15 -14.49
C ARG A 3 8.44 -12.25 -15.18
N PRO A 4 8.22 -12.30 -16.52
CA PRO A 4 7.24 -11.42 -17.15
C PRO A 4 5.80 -11.74 -16.77
N THR A 5 5.43 -13.02 -16.65
CA THR A 5 4.09 -13.43 -16.24
C THR A 5 3.78 -12.98 -14.81
N VAL A 6 4.75 -13.14 -13.91
CA VAL A 6 4.61 -12.73 -12.50
C VAL A 6 4.46 -11.20 -12.39
N ILE A 7 5.26 -10.43 -13.12
CA ILE A 7 5.16 -8.96 -13.16
C ILE A 7 3.80 -8.52 -13.72
N GLY A 8 3.33 -9.17 -14.79
CA GLY A 8 2.01 -8.89 -15.37
C GLY A 8 0.87 -9.11 -14.39
N VAL A 9 0.92 -10.17 -13.58
CA VAL A 9 -0.07 -10.43 -12.53
C VAL A 9 -0.06 -9.33 -11.45
N TYR A 10 1.11 -8.86 -11.03
CA TYR A 10 1.19 -7.75 -10.06
C TYR A 10 0.60 -6.45 -10.62
N ILE A 11 0.93 -6.10 -11.87
CA ILE A 11 0.36 -4.91 -12.52
C ILE A 11 -1.16 -5.03 -12.62
N GLY A 12 -1.67 -6.19 -13.05
CA GLY A 12 -3.12 -6.43 -13.11
C GLY A 12 -3.80 -6.32 -11.75
N ALA A 13 -3.18 -6.85 -10.69
CA ALA A 13 -3.71 -6.75 -9.33
C ALA A 13 -3.76 -5.30 -8.82
N ILE A 14 -2.72 -4.49 -9.11
CA ILE A 14 -2.71 -3.06 -8.75
C ILE A 14 -3.84 -2.33 -9.46
N TRP A 15 -4.04 -2.58 -10.75
CA TRP A 15 -5.15 -1.97 -11.49
C TRP A 15 -6.52 -2.34 -10.92
N LEU A 16 -6.76 -3.64 -10.67
CA LEU A 16 -8.02 -4.08 -10.06
C LEU A 16 -8.25 -3.45 -8.68
N TYR A 17 -7.19 -3.33 -7.88
CA TYR A 17 -7.26 -2.66 -6.59
C TYR A 17 -7.64 -1.17 -6.75
N SER A 18 -6.95 -0.42 -7.62
CA SER A 18 -7.24 1.00 -7.86
C SER A 18 -8.64 1.25 -8.41
N PHE A 19 -9.12 0.39 -9.33
CA PHE A 19 -10.48 0.51 -9.87
C PHE A 19 -11.54 0.18 -8.82
N SER A 20 -11.36 -0.91 -8.07
CA SER A 20 -12.31 -1.32 -7.04
C SER A 20 -12.37 -0.34 -5.87
N ALA A 21 -11.27 0.30 -5.50
CA ALA A 21 -11.26 1.35 -4.49
C ALA A 21 -12.12 2.56 -4.92
N ARG A 22 -12.07 2.97 -6.19
CA ARG A 22 -12.80 4.15 -6.68
C ARG A 22 -14.25 3.87 -7.10
N MET A 23 -14.58 2.62 -7.44
CA MET A 23 -15.92 2.24 -7.88
C MET A 23 -17.05 2.63 -6.91
N PRO A 24 -16.97 2.40 -5.59
CA PRO A 24 -18.05 2.70 -4.65
C PRO A 24 -18.46 4.18 -4.62
N ALA A 25 -17.54 5.11 -4.88
CA ALA A 25 -17.85 6.53 -5.01
C ALA A 25 -18.50 6.84 -6.36
N ALA A 26 -18.05 6.18 -7.44
CA ALA A 26 -18.62 6.34 -8.78
C ALA A 26 -20.08 5.83 -8.85
N VAL A 27 -20.40 4.74 -8.15
CA VAL A 27 -21.77 4.20 -8.06
C VAL A 27 -22.62 4.86 -6.95
N GLY A 28 -22.06 5.81 -6.20
CA GLY A 28 -22.76 6.58 -5.16
C GLY A 28 -23.04 5.83 -3.85
N VAL A 29 -22.54 4.60 -3.68
CA VAL A 29 -22.78 3.75 -2.48
C VAL A 29 -22.05 4.29 -1.25
N MET A 30 -20.86 4.87 -1.43
CA MET A 30 -20.05 5.46 -0.35
C MET A 30 -20.10 7.00 -0.36
N GLY A 31 -21.10 7.59 -1.00
CA GLY A 31 -21.17 9.04 -1.26
C GLY A 31 -20.51 9.41 -2.59
N GLN A 32 -20.98 10.50 -3.18
CA GLN A 32 -20.48 11.01 -4.46
C GLN A 32 -19.50 12.16 -4.22
N TYR A 33 -18.55 12.31 -5.13
CA TYR A 33 -17.71 13.51 -5.17
C TYR A 33 -18.60 14.71 -5.52
N MET A 34 -18.59 15.72 -4.68
CA MET A 34 -19.34 16.96 -4.88
C MET A 34 -18.42 18.15 -4.70
N TYR A 35 -18.73 19.25 -5.37
CA TYR A 35 -18.00 20.48 -5.17
C TYR A 35 -18.31 21.05 -3.77
N ASN A 36 -17.28 21.21 -2.96
CA ASN A 36 -17.39 21.80 -1.63
C ASN A 36 -16.99 23.28 -1.71
N ALA A 37 -17.96 24.16 -1.52
CA ALA A 37 -17.75 25.60 -1.59
C ALA A 37 -16.80 26.14 -0.49
N ASN A 38 -16.62 25.42 0.62
CA ASN A 38 -15.76 25.86 1.72
C ASN A 38 -14.28 25.57 1.47
N THR A 39 -13.97 24.46 0.81
CA THR A 39 -12.59 24.04 0.47
C THR A 39 -12.22 24.40 -0.97
N MET A 40 -13.20 24.82 -1.79
CA MET A 40 -13.06 25.00 -3.25
C MET A 40 -12.54 23.75 -3.97
N GLU A 41 -12.77 22.58 -3.38
CA GLU A 41 -12.29 21.29 -3.88
C GLU A 41 -13.47 20.36 -4.17
N CYS A 42 -13.24 19.39 -5.06
CA CYS A 42 -14.16 18.29 -5.28
C CYS A 42 -13.85 17.20 -4.25
N ASP A 43 -14.66 17.12 -3.19
CA ASP A 43 -14.47 16.16 -2.12
C ASP A 43 -15.71 15.26 -1.93
N LEU A 44 -15.54 14.15 -1.21
CA LEU A 44 -16.71 13.47 -0.65
C LEU A 44 -17.24 14.41 0.44
N GLY A 45 -18.30 15.15 0.10
CA GLY A 45 -18.88 16.19 0.94
C GLY A 45 -19.01 15.77 2.40
N ASN A 46 -18.99 16.76 3.30
CA ASN A 46 -18.90 16.56 4.76
C ASN A 46 -20.03 15.71 5.39
N ALA A 47 -21.08 15.36 4.63
CA ALA A 47 -22.17 14.49 5.05
C ALA A 47 -21.71 13.05 5.36
N ASN A 48 -20.66 12.54 4.71
CA ASN A 48 -20.21 11.15 4.88
C ASN A 48 -18.76 11.05 5.41
N LYS A 49 -18.54 11.52 6.64
CA LYS A 49 -17.24 11.44 7.35
C LYS A 49 -16.68 10.01 7.40
N VAL A 50 -17.54 9.00 7.53
CA VAL A 50 -17.15 7.59 7.57
C VAL A 50 -16.56 7.15 6.23
N ALA A 51 -17.21 7.47 5.11
CA ALA A 51 -16.69 7.13 3.80
C ALA A 51 -15.35 7.81 3.54
N ARG A 52 -15.24 9.12 3.85
CA ARG A 52 -13.97 9.85 3.73
C ARG A 52 -12.84 9.19 4.52
N LEU A 53 -13.11 8.72 5.74
CA LEU A 53 -12.13 8.00 6.56
C LEU A 53 -11.75 6.66 5.94
N VAL A 54 -12.73 5.90 5.42
CA VAL A 54 -12.47 4.64 4.72
C VAL A 54 -11.57 4.86 3.50
N TYR A 55 -11.84 5.89 2.68
CA TYR A 55 -10.99 6.24 1.55
C TYR A 55 -9.57 6.58 1.97
N LEU A 56 -9.40 7.39 3.03
CA LEU A 56 -8.08 7.75 3.55
C LEU A 56 -7.31 6.52 4.05
N VAL A 57 -7.99 5.59 4.73
CA VAL A 57 -7.36 4.36 5.21
C VAL A 57 -6.95 3.46 4.04
N VAL A 58 -7.83 3.26 3.06
CA VAL A 58 -7.56 2.37 1.93
C VAL A 58 -6.49 2.94 1.02
N ASP A 59 -6.60 4.20 0.59
CA ASP A 59 -5.70 4.79 -0.40
C ASP A 59 -4.34 5.22 0.20
N ALA A 60 -4.29 5.58 1.48
CA ALA A 60 -3.07 6.14 2.09
C ALA A 60 -2.50 5.24 3.19
N PHE A 61 -3.30 4.84 4.17
CA PHE A 61 -2.78 4.15 5.35
C PHE A 61 -2.27 2.73 5.03
N ILE A 62 -3.04 1.94 4.29
CA ILE A 62 -2.66 0.57 3.91
C ILE A 62 -1.32 0.53 3.14
N PRO A 63 -1.13 1.30 2.03
CA PRO A 63 0.13 1.26 1.30
C PRO A 63 1.32 1.74 2.15
N VAL A 64 1.14 2.77 2.97
CA VAL A 64 2.20 3.27 3.86
C VAL A 64 2.60 2.20 4.88
N MET A 65 1.64 1.55 5.54
CA MET A 65 1.93 0.49 6.50
C MET A 65 2.62 -0.71 5.83
N LEU A 66 2.19 -1.06 4.62
CA LEU A 66 2.82 -2.14 3.86
C LEU A 66 4.29 -1.83 3.54
N ILE A 67 4.60 -0.59 3.16
CA ILE A 67 5.98 -0.12 2.97
C ILE A 67 6.76 -0.29 4.29
N PHE A 68 6.27 0.22 5.41
CA PHE A 68 6.98 0.11 6.70
C PHE A 68 7.27 -1.34 7.08
N ILE A 69 6.29 -2.22 6.93
CA ILE A 69 6.43 -3.65 7.25
C ILE A 69 7.49 -4.29 6.35
N LEU A 70 7.43 -4.06 5.03
CA LEU A 70 8.40 -4.62 4.08
C LEU A 70 9.83 -4.16 4.39
N TYR A 71 10.02 -2.86 4.63
CA TYR A 71 11.33 -2.31 4.98
C TYR A 71 11.86 -2.88 6.30
N PHE A 72 10.99 -3.05 7.29
CA PHE A 72 11.36 -3.69 8.56
C PHE A 72 11.82 -5.14 8.35
N PHE A 73 11.11 -5.93 7.55
CA PHE A 73 11.53 -7.29 7.20
C PHE A 73 12.86 -7.34 6.46
N VAL A 74 13.06 -6.46 5.47
CA VAL A 74 14.35 -6.34 4.76
C VAL A 74 15.47 -6.02 5.74
N PHE A 75 15.26 -5.09 6.67
CA PHE A 75 16.25 -4.74 7.69
C PHE A 75 16.63 -5.94 8.57
N ILE A 76 15.64 -6.71 9.04
CA ILE A 76 15.89 -7.94 9.81
C ILE A 76 16.69 -8.95 9.00
N MET A 77 16.27 -9.21 7.75
CA MET A 77 16.96 -10.17 6.86
C MET A 77 18.42 -9.77 6.62
N VAL A 78 18.68 -8.49 6.36
CA VAL A 78 20.05 -7.97 6.18
C VAL A 78 20.86 -8.10 7.47
N ARG A 79 20.28 -7.75 8.62
CA ARG A 79 20.94 -7.90 9.94
C ARG A 79 21.32 -9.35 10.23
N GLN A 80 20.43 -10.30 9.93
CA GLN A 80 20.71 -11.73 10.13
C GLN A 80 21.78 -12.25 9.16
N ARG A 81 21.76 -11.82 7.88
CA ARG A 81 22.80 -12.17 6.90
C ARG A 81 24.17 -11.66 7.35
N ASN A 82 24.27 -10.42 7.84
CA ASN A 82 25.53 -9.88 8.36
C ASN A 82 26.04 -10.63 9.60
N LYS A 83 25.15 -11.05 10.51
CA LYS A 83 25.53 -11.90 11.65
C LYS A 83 26.06 -13.26 11.22
N LYS A 84 25.38 -13.94 10.28
CA LYS A 84 25.83 -15.23 9.73
C LYS A 84 27.19 -15.10 9.03
N GLY A 85 27.37 -14.11 8.16
CA GLY A 85 28.64 -13.88 7.46
C GLY A 85 29.81 -13.58 8.39
N LYS A 86 29.57 -12.88 9.51
CA LYS A 86 30.60 -12.60 10.53
C LYS A 86 30.98 -13.87 11.31
N LEU A 87 30.02 -14.75 11.60
CA LEU A 87 30.25 -16.05 12.25
C LEU A 87 31.05 -16.99 11.34
N THR A 88 30.69 -17.10 10.06
CA THR A 88 31.42 -17.94 9.10
C THR A 88 32.87 -17.48 8.91
N LYS A 89 33.12 -16.16 8.89
CA LYS A 89 34.48 -15.63 8.83
C LYS A 89 35.32 -15.92 10.08
N LEU A 90 34.70 -16.04 11.26
CA LEU A 90 35.40 -16.43 12.48
C LEU A 90 35.71 -17.93 12.47
N VAL A 91 34.76 -18.78 12.09
CA VAL A 91 34.95 -20.25 12.03
C VAL A 91 36.01 -20.66 11.01
N VAL A 92 36.16 -19.97 9.89
CA VAL A 92 37.21 -20.28 8.88
C VAL A 92 38.61 -19.81 9.31
N LYS A 93 38.72 -19.00 10.36
CA LYS A 93 39.99 -18.43 10.84
C LYS A 93 40.62 -19.23 11.99
N TYR A 94 39.93 -20.26 12.49
CA TYR A 94 40.41 -21.23 13.48
C TYR A 94 40.39 -22.62 12.85
#